data_AF-A0A1I5D533-F1
#
_entry.id   AF-A0A1I5D533-F1
#
_cell.length_a   1.000
_cell.length_b   1.000
_cell.length_c   1.000
_cell.angle_alpha   90.00
_cell.angle_beta   90.00
_cell.angle_gamma   90.00
#
_symmetry.space_group_name_H-M   'P 1'
#
loop_
_entity.id
_entity.type
_entity.pdbx_description
1 polymer ?
#
loop_
_entity_poly.entity_id
_entity_poly.type
_entity_poly.pdbx_seq_one_letter_code
_entity_poly.pdbx_strand_id
1 'polypeptide(L)'
;MYKDGYIKKIIFTGGKADGKRFSESYVAKQYAERLGVNSKHIFIEEKSKITQENLKFAKEIMIENNFSKALLISDPLHMKRAVLIAKDFNISAHTSPTKTSQCKSTNKKLTFLMRESFFYITYQIYRIFY
;
A
#
# COMPACT_ATOMS: atom_id res chain seq x y z
N MET A 1 -12.29 0.19 11.34
CA MET A 1 -12.66 -0.02 9.91
C MET A 1 -13.18 -1.43 9.63
N TYR A 2 -12.40 -2.50 9.85
CA TYR A 2 -12.89 -3.88 9.64
C TYR A 2 -13.90 -4.33 10.69
N LYS A 3 -13.59 -4.15 11.99
CA LYS A 3 -14.51 -4.52 13.09
C LYS A 3 -15.80 -3.69 13.09
N ASP A 4 -15.72 -2.45 12.62
CA ASP A 4 -16.87 -1.54 12.50
C ASP A 4 -17.66 -1.75 11.19
N GLY A 5 -17.31 -2.75 10.37
CA GLY A 5 -18.06 -3.13 9.16
C GLY A 5 -17.85 -2.27 7.92
N TYR A 6 -17.02 -1.22 7.96
CA TYR A 6 -16.76 -0.35 6.81
C TYR A 6 -16.04 -1.05 5.65
N ILE A 7 -15.25 -2.09 5.95
CA ILE A 7 -14.57 -2.93 4.94
C ILE A 7 -14.81 -4.40 5.24
N LYS A 8 -15.15 -5.17 4.20
CA LYS A 8 -15.44 -6.62 4.33
C LYS A 8 -14.23 -7.50 4.06
N LYS A 9 -13.31 -7.03 3.22
CA LYS A 9 -12.12 -7.72 2.74
C LYS A 9 -10.91 -6.78 2.82
N ILE A 10 -9.72 -7.35 3.01
CA ILE A 10 -8.46 -6.62 3.17
C ILE A 10 -7.45 -7.22 2.19
N ILE A 11 -6.74 -6.36 1.45
CA ILE A 11 -5.62 -6.75 0.60
C ILE A 11 -4.36 -6.10 1.18
N PHE A 12 -3.42 -6.90 1.67
CA PHE A 12 -2.09 -6.41 2.03
C PHE A 12 -1.16 -6.54 0.83
N THR A 13 -0.39 -5.49 0.56
CA THR A 13 0.60 -5.44 -0.52
C THR A 13 1.98 -5.23 0.06
N GLY A 14 3.01 -5.66 -0.67
CA GLY A 14 4.40 -5.54 -0.25
C GLY A 14 5.10 -6.88 -0.28
N GLY A 15 6.08 -6.99 -1.16
CA GLY A 15 6.86 -8.20 -1.33
C GLY A 15 7.90 -8.44 -0.26
N LYS A 16 8.83 -9.34 -0.60
CA LYS A 16 9.93 -9.74 0.28
C LYS A 16 11.15 -8.86 0.01
N ALA A 17 11.58 -8.13 1.05
CA ALA A 17 12.86 -7.42 1.02
C ALA A 17 14.03 -8.41 1.08
N ASP A 18 15.14 -8.07 0.43
CA ASP A 18 16.34 -8.91 0.39
C ASP A 18 16.83 -9.23 1.81
N GLY A 19 17.11 -10.51 2.05
CA GLY A 19 17.55 -11.02 3.36
C GLY A 19 16.44 -11.22 4.41
N LYS A 20 15.19 -10.81 4.17
CA LYS A 20 14.08 -11.10 5.11
C LYS A 20 13.47 -12.48 4.88
N ARG A 21 13.05 -13.16 5.96
CA ARG A 21 12.40 -14.47 5.85
C ARG A 21 10.99 -14.36 5.23
N PHE A 22 10.23 -13.34 5.62
CA PHE A 22 8.83 -13.14 5.24
C PHE A 22 8.63 -11.81 4.49
N SER A 23 7.60 -11.77 3.63
CA SER A 23 7.15 -10.54 2.96
C SER A 23 6.47 -9.58 3.95
N GLU A 24 6.38 -8.32 3.57
CA GLU A 24 5.69 -7.30 4.37
C GLU A 24 4.19 -7.60 4.46
N SER A 25 3.58 -8.04 3.36
CA SER A 25 2.16 -8.40 3.33
C SER A 25 1.84 -9.64 4.17
N TYR A 26 2.74 -10.64 4.22
CA TYR A 26 2.60 -11.79 5.10
C TYR A 26 2.63 -11.38 6.58
N VAL A 27 3.61 -10.55 6.98
CA VAL A 27 3.70 -10.06 8.37
C VAL A 27 2.44 -9.26 8.74
N ALA A 28 1.93 -8.43 7.84
CA ALA A 28 0.70 -7.68 8.04
C ALA A 28 -0.53 -8.59 8.19
N LYS A 29 -0.63 -9.66 7.39
CA LYS A 29 -1.68 -10.69 7.53
C LYS A 29 -1.63 -11.33 8.91
N GLN A 30 -0.47 -11.82 9.35
CA GLN A 30 -0.34 -12.45 10.67
C GLN A 30 -0.75 -11.51 11.80
N TYR A 31 -0.40 -10.21 11.67
CA TYR A 31 -0.82 -9.20 12.63
C TYR A 31 -2.35 -9.01 12.65
N ALA A 32 -2.99 -8.92 11.48
CA ALA A 32 -4.45 -8.78 11.38
C ALA A 32 -5.20 -10.00 11.92
N GLU A 33 -4.73 -11.22 11.64
CA GLU A 33 -5.31 -12.46 12.16
C GLU A 33 -5.24 -12.50 13.69
N ARG A 34 -4.11 -12.11 14.29
CA ARG A 34 -3.97 -11.99 15.75
C ARG A 34 -4.95 -10.99 16.37
N LEU A 35 -5.38 -9.98 15.63
CA LEU A 35 -6.39 -9.01 16.06
C LEU A 35 -7.83 -9.50 15.86
N GLY A 36 -8.02 -10.72 15.36
CA GLY A 36 -9.32 -11.37 15.17
C GLY A 36 -9.94 -11.17 13.78
N VAL A 37 -9.15 -10.74 12.78
CA VAL A 37 -9.62 -10.68 11.39
C VAL A 37 -9.63 -12.10 10.83
N ASN A 38 -10.76 -12.52 10.25
CA ASN A 38 -10.87 -13.84 9.64
C ASN A 38 -9.94 -13.94 8.41
N SER A 39 -9.11 -14.98 8.35
CA SER A 39 -8.16 -15.21 7.25
C SER A 39 -8.83 -15.29 5.88
N LYS A 40 -10.08 -15.75 5.78
CA LYS A 40 -10.90 -15.76 4.54
C LYS A 40 -11.24 -14.36 4.02
N HIS A 41 -11.00 -13.34 4.83
CA HIS A 41 -11.23 -11.94 4.49
C HIS A 41 -9.91 -11.22 4.15
N ILE A 42 -8.77 -11.90 4.26
CA ILE A 42 -7.45 -11.33 4.02
C ILE A 42 -6.86 -11.95 2.74
N PHE A 43 -6.43 -11.09 1.84
CA PHE A 43 -5.63 -11.41 0.67
C PHE A 43 -4.26 -10.76 0.82
N ILE A 44 -3.23 -11.42 0.28
CA ILE A 44 -1.87 -10.90 0.32
C ILE A 44 -1.25 -10.96 -1.06
N GLU A 45 -0.39 -9.99 -1.31
CA GLU A 45 0.41 -9.85 -2.52
C GLU A 45 1.88 -9.73 -2.10
N GLU A 46 2.74 -10.63 -2.60
CA GLU A 46 4.12 -10.80 -2.10
C GLU A 46 5.22 -10.58 -3.17
N LYS A 47 4.84 -10.18 -4.39
CA LYS A 47 5.73 -10.05 -5.55
C LYS A 47 6.29 -8.63 -5.72
N SER A 48 5.54 -7.63 -5.29
CA SER A 48 5.85 -6.22 -5.49
C SER A 48 7.16 -5.79 -4.81
N LYS A 49 7.95 -5.00 -5.54
CA LYS A 49 9.14 -4.28 -5.05
C LYS A 49 8.92 -2.78 -5.00
N ILE A 50 8.01 -2.26 -5.83
CA ILE A 50 7.69 -0.84 -5.92
C ILE A 50 6.17 -0.60 -5.85
N THR A 51 5.77 0.60 -5.43
CA THR A 51 4.35 0.96 -5.24
C THR A 51 3.47 0.78 -6.48
N GLN A 52 4.02 0.90 -7.69
CA GLN A 52 3.28 0.63 -8.92
C GLN A 52 2.88 -0.85 -9.01
N GLU A 53 3.80 -1.75 -8.68
CA GLU A 53 3.57 -3.19 -8.67
C GLU A 53 2.58 -3.57 -7.57
N ASN A 54 2.66 -2.94 -6.38
CA ASN A 54 1.67 -3.15 -5.32
C ASN A 54 0.24 -2.95 -5.84
N LEU A 55 -0.01 -1.83 -6.54
CA LEU A 55 -1.34 -1.49 -7.05
C LEU A 55 -1.74 -2.34 -8.26
N LYS A 56 -0.79 -2.68 -9.15
CA LYS A 56 -1.02 -3.60 -10.27
C LYS A 56 -1.46 -4.97 -9.77
N PHE A 57 -0.69 -5.59 -8.88
CA PHE A 57 -1.00 -6.91 -8.37
C PHE A 57 -2.21 -6.90 -7.43
N ALA A 58 -2.44 -5.82 -6.68
CA ALA A 58 -3.70 -5.66 -5.94
C ALA A 58 -4.91 -5.60 -6.88
N LYS A 59 -4.80 -4.95 -8.04
CA LYS A 59 -5.85 -4.93 -9.06
C LYS A 59 -6.11 -6.31 -9.64
N GLU A 60 -5.09 -7.12 -9.88
CA GLU A 60 -5.25 -8.51 -10.30
C GLU A 60 -6.08 -9.31 -9.27
N ILE A 61 -5.73 -9.21 -7.97
CA ILE A 61 -6.50 -9.84 -6.88
C ILE A 61 -7.95 -9.33 -6.86
N MET A 62 -8.16 -8.04 -7.08
CA MET A 62 -9.52 -7.47 -7.15
C MET A 62 -10.33 -8.05 -8.31
N ILE A 63 -9.73 -8.23 -9.48
CA ILE A 63 -10.40 -8.80 -10.66
C ILE A 63 -10.77 -10.26 -10.38
N GLU A 64 -9.82 -11.07 -9.90
CA GLU A 64 -10.04 -12.49 -9.59
C GLU A 64 -11.17 -12.72 -8.58
N ASN A 65 -11.36 -11.78 -7.65
CA ASN A 65 -12.36 -11.87 -6.60
C ASN A 65 -13.61 -11.01 -6.85
N ASN A 66 -13.75 -10.43 -8.05
CA ASN A 66 -14.87 -9.56 -8.43
C ASN A 66 -15.07 -8.34 -7.49
N PHE A 67 -13.99 -7.75 -7.00
CA PHE A 67 -14.03 -6.55 -6.18
C PHE A 67 -14.07 -5.29 -7.07
N SER A 68 -15.14 -4.50 -6.93
CA SER A 68 -15.37 -3.32 -7.77
C SER A 68 -14.85 -2.01 -7.18
N LYS A 69 -14.70 -1.92 -5.86
CA LYS A 69 -14.27 -0.71 -5.14
C LYS A 69 -13.20 -1.04 -4.12
N ALA A 70 -12.28 -0.11 -3.93
CA ALA A 70 -11.23 -0.21 -2.91
C ALA A 70 -11.21 1.03 -2.02
N LEU A 71 -10.74 0.84 -0.79
CA LEU A 71 -10.36 1.93 0.10
C LEU A 71 -8.85 1.90 0.25
N LEU A 72 -8.18 2.92 -0.29
CA LEU A 72 -6.73 3.04 -0.16
C LEU A 72 -6.38 3.54 1.24
N ILE A 73 -5.49 2.80 1.91
CA ILE A 73 -4.97 3.10 3.24
C ILE A 73 -3.44 3.13 3.12
N SER A 74 -2.85 4.29 3.41
CA SER A 74 -1.41 4.55 3.36
C SER A 74 -1.11 5.87 4.07
N ASP A 75 0.18 6.20 4.27
CA ASP A 75 0.60 7.46 4.86
C ASP A 75 0.33 8.67 3.94
N PRO A 76 0.13 9.88 4.48
CA PRO A 76 -0.28 11.05 3.68
C PRO A 76 0.61 11.37 2.47
N LEU A 77 1.93 11.14 2.58
CA LEU A 77 2.88 11.38 1.48
C LEU A 77 2.80 10.29 0.40
N HIS A 78 2.64 9.02 0.80
CA HIS A 78 2.45 7.90 -0.14
C HIS A 78 1.04 7.86 -0.73
N MET A 79 0.05 8.43 -0.04
CA MET A 79 -1.33 8.49 -0.49
C MET A 79 -1.48 9.27 -1.79
N LYS A 80 -0.77 10.41 -1.96
CA LYS A 80 -0.81 11.17 -3.22
C LYS A 80 -0.36 10.32 -4.42
N ARG A 81 0.76 9.60 -4.26
CA ARG A 81 1.30 8.69 -5.28
C ARG A 81 0.37 7.51 -5.53
N ALA A 82 -0.12 6.88 -4.47
CA ALA A 82 -0.98 5.71 -4.57
C ALA A 82 -2.32 6.04 -5.24
N VAL A 83 -2.88 7.24 -4.99
CA VAL A 83 -4.09 7.72 -5.68
C VAL A 83 -3.85 7.93 -7.17
N LEU A 84 -2.73 8.54 -7.55
CA LEU A 84 -2.40 8.75 -8.97
C LEU A 84 -2.29 7.40 -9.69
N ILE A 85 -1.51 6.47 -9.13
CA ILE A 85 -1.31 5.14 -9.70
C ILE A 85 -2.63 4.34 -9.72
N ALA A 86 -3.47 4.45 -8.69
CA ALA A 86 -4.78 3.81 -8.66
C ALA A 86 -5.70 4.32 -9.78
N LYS A 87 -5.63 5.62 -10.13
CA LYS A 87 -6.32 6.18 -11.29
C LYS A 87 -5.78 5.60 -12.58
N ASP A 88 -4.46 5.53 -12.74
CA ASP A 88 -3.81 4.98 -13.94
C ASP A 88 -4.21 3.50 -14.17
N PHE A 89 -4.43 2.73 -13.10
CA PHE A 89 -4.91 1.34 -13.17
C PHE A 89 -6.44 1.17 -13.14
N ASN A 90 -7.22 2.25 -13.30
CA ASN A 90 -8.69 2.21 -13.26
C ASN A 90 -9.24 1.49 -12.01
N ILE A 91 -8.65 1.77 -10.86
CA ILE A 91 -9.13 1.29 -9.57
C ILE A 91 -10.10 2.34 -9.03
N SER A 92 -11.38 1.97 -8.86
CA SER A 92 -12.36 2.82 -8.19
C SER A 92 -12.04 2.88 -6.70
N ALA A 93 -11.16 3.81 -6.35
CA ALA A 93 -10.59 3.94 -5.02
C ALA A 93 -11.13 5.18 -4.31
N HIS A 94 -11.69 4.96 -3.12
CA HIS A 94 -11.83 6.02 -2.13
C HIS A 94 -10.56 6.07 -1.28
N THR A 95 -10.23 7.23 -0.72
CA THR A 95 -9.12 7.36 0.22
C THR A 95 -9.65 7.55 1.62
N SER A 96 -9.07 6.84 2.58
CA SER A 96 -9.21 7.17 3.99
C SER A 96 -7.82 7.56 4.51
N PRO A 97 -7.40 8.82 4.30
CA PRO A 97 -6.16 9.29 4.88
C PRO A 97 -6.30 9.23 6.40
N THR A 98 -5.40 8.50 7.06
CA THR A 98 -5.30 8.51 8.52
C THR A 98 -5.01 9.94 8.99
N LYS A 99 -5.89 10.51 9.83
CA LYS A 99 -5.79 11.90 10.34
C LYS A 99 -4.62 12.17 11.30
N THR A 100 -3.73 11.21 11.57
CA THR A 100 -2.65 11.39 12.54
C THR A 100 -1.36 10.70 12.08
N SER A 101 -0.40 11.50 11.63
CA SER A 101 1.00 11.13 11.71
C SER A 101 1.45 11.21 13.17
N GLN A 102 1.63 10.08 13.85
CA GLN A 102 2.40 10.05 15.10
C GLN A 102 3.89 10.20 14.75
N CYS A 103 4.39 11.42 14.65
CA CYS A 103 5.84 11.67 14.69
C CYS A 103 6.09 13.08 15.18
N LYS A 104 6.42 13.21 16.48
CA LYS A 104 6.68 14.47 17.17
C LYS A 104 8.13 14.99 17.02
N SER A 105 8.88 14.62 15.98
CA SER A 105 10.27 15.08 15.83
C SER A 105 10.63 15.40 14.38
N THR A 106 10.84 16.69 14.12
CA THR A 106 10.74 17.33 12.80
C THR A 106 11.99 17.19 11.93
N ASN A 107 13.19 17.08 12.52
CA ASN A 107 14.44 17.20 11.75
C ASN A 107 14.99 15.88 11.17
N LYS A 108 14.82 14.73 11.86
CA LYS A 108 15.27 13.42 11.33
C LYS A 108 14.31 12.83 10.28
N LYS A 109 13.03 13.23 10.32
CA LYS A 109 12.01 12.84 9.35
C LYS A 109 12.28 13.48 7.98
N LEU A 110 12.69 14.74 7.96
CA LEU A 110 12.95 15.47 6.72
C LEU A 110 14.09 14.86 5.91
N THR A 111 15.21 14.48 6.55
CA THR A 111 16.36 13.90 5.85
C THR A 111 16.10 12.47 5.35
N PHE A 112 15.32 11.68 6.09
CA PHE A 112 14.86 10.35 5.65
C PHE A 112 13.81 10.44 4.52
N LEU A 113 12.89 11.40 4.61
CA LEU A 113 11.86 11.69 3.60
C LEU A 113 12.46 12.31 2.32
N MET A 114 13.54 13.09 2.43
CA MET A 114 14.29 13.62 1.28
C MET A 114 14.93 12.49 0.47
N ARG A 115 15.45 11.44 1.14
CA ARG A 115 16.05 10.29 0.47
C ARG A 115 15.03 9.47 -0.31
N GLU A 116 13.83 9.24 0.24
CA GLU A 116 12.76 8.57 -0.50
C GLU A 116 12.13 9.44 -1.60
N SER A 117 12.04 10.75 -1.39
CA SER A 117 11.58 11.71 -2.41
C SER A 117 12.58 11.81 -3.56
N PHE A 118 13.88 11.67 -3.30
CA PHE A 118 14.94 11.64 -4.31
C PHE A 118 14.80 10.42 -5.24
N PHE A 119 14.50 9.24 -4.70
CA PHE A 119 14.19 8.04 -5.50
C PHE A 119 12.90 8.20 -6.34
N TYR A 120 11.92 8.95 -5.83
CA TYR A 120 10.70 9.27 -6.56
C TYR A 120 10.92 10.26 -7.72
N ILE A 121 11.82 11.24 -7.57
CA ILE A 121 12.22 12.17 -8.64
C ILE A 121 13.07 11.46 -9.70
N THR A 122 13.96 10.53 -9.32
CA THR A 122 14.73 9.73 -10.30
C THR A 122 13.84 8.84 -11.15
N TYR A 123 12.79 8.25 -10.57
CA TYR A 123 11.77 7.51 -11.32
C TYR A 123 10.98 8.39 -12.31
N GLN A 124 10.69 9.65 -11.95
CA GLN A 124 10.07 10.62 -12.87
C GLN A 124 11.00 11.06 -14.01
N ILE A 125 12.31 11.18 -13.75
CA ILE A 125 13.31 11.49 -14.79
C ILE A 125 13.46 10.31 -15.77
N TYR A 126 13.48 9.06 -15.27
CA TYR A 126 13.50 7.86 -16.12
C TYR A 126 12.31 7.81 -17.10
N ARG A 127 11.13 8.23 -16.66
CA ARG A 127 9.88 8.28 -17.44
C ARG A 127 9.81 9.40 -18.51
N ILE A 128 10.82 10.28 -18.58
CA ILE A 128 10.90 11.36 -19.57
C ILE A 128 11.87 10.96 -20.70
N PHE A 129 12.81 10.05 -20.44
CA PHE A 129 13.82 9.60 -21.40
C PHE A 129 13.51 8.22 -22.02
N TYR A 130 12.37 7.60 -21.65
CA TYR A 130 11.83 6.34 -22.18
C TYR A 130 10.31 6.42 -22.23
#